data_AF-A0A537H571-F1
#
_entry.id   AF-A0A537H571-F1
#
_cell.length_a   1.000
_cell.length_b   1.000
_cell.length_c   1.000
_cell.angle_alpha   90.00
_cell.angle_beta   90.00
_cell.angle_gamma   90.00
#
_symmetry.space_group_name_H-M   'P 1'
#
loop_
_entity.id
_entity.type
_entity.pdbx_description
1 polymer ?
#
loop_
_entity_poly.entity_id
_entity_poly.type
_entity_poly.pdbx_seq_one_letter_code
_entity_poly.pdbx_strand_id
1 'polypeptide(L)'
;MSNEEALAHAQNYLQVIRRVSPGYARAMEGVALGSKTKLLEIAALNVRYELMYSQFAKIGLKHLPLPGGCTAFGAMPQASDNRHVLLAQNWDWIPQVEGLFLKIRPESGPQVLCFTEAGVVGGKIGLNSEGIGLAINGLVSNKDNWERLRKPFHVRCWEILNSKTLRQTVGKIAGGERSCSANFLVGQQNKLGSGKLVDVESAPQSTLTLSPENGVVTHTNHFSNPGKLGVKQVLDEERRSTLHRYRRINQLLTPIRGEKEKLNMTKAEAILKDHEGKPESVCRHANPAFPEDERYQTVVSVIMDLYTGLFPGPLCVVISPSRFPRID
;
A
#
# COMPACT_ATOMS: atom_id res chain seq x y z
N MET A 1 -2.36 -14.55 18.26
CA MET A 1 -2.88 -13.46 19.10
C MET A 1 -4.39 -13.67 19.20
N SER A 2 -4.94 -13.69 20.40
CA SER A 2 -6.38 -13.78 20.61
C SER A 2 -7.06 -12.45 20.24
N ASN A 3 -8.39 -12.46 20.08
CA ASN A 3 -9.14 -11.23 19.84
C ASN A 3 -9.01 -10.26 21.03
N GLU A 4 -9.05 -10.77 22.27
CA GLU A 4 -8.90 -9.96 23.48
C GLU A 4 -7.54 -9.27 23.54
N GLU A 5 -6.45 -9.98 23.20
CA GLU A 5 -5.11 -9.40 23.10
C GLU A 5 -5.04 -8.31 22.03
N ALA A 6 -5.64 -8.56 20.85
CA ALA A 6 -5.67 -7.58 19.77
C ALA A 6 -6.39 -6.28 20.17
N LEU A 7 -7.52 -6.40 20.87
CA LEU A 7 -8.28 -5.26 21.39
C LEU A 7 -7.51 -4.52 22.50
N ALA A 8 -6.84 -5.24 23.40
CA ALA A 8 -5.99 -4.63 24.42
C ALA A 8 -4.84 -3.81 23.80
N HIS A 9 -4.19 -4.34 22.77
CA HIS A 9 -3.14 -3.61 22.04
C HIS A 9 -3.71 -2.42 21.26
N ALA A 10 -4.88 -2.57 20.64
CA ALA A 10 -5.57 -1.50 19.94
C ALA A 10 -5.94 -0.33 20.87
N GLN A 11 -6.28 -0.62 22.14
CA GLN A 11 -6.60 0.41 23.13
C GLN A 11 -5.41 1.34 23.38
N ASN A 12 -4.20 0.79 23.47
CA ASN A 12 -2.98 1.58 23.63
C ASN A 12 -2.74 2.48 22.41
N TYR A 13 -2.95 1.94 21.22
CA TYR A 13 -2.83 2.70 19.99
C TYR A 13 -3.90 3.77 19.81
N LEU A 14 -5.14 3.55 20.26
CA LEU A 14 -6.20 4.55 20.18
C LEU A 14 -5.78 5.85 20.90
N GLN A 15 -5.09 5.73 22.04
CA GLN A 15 -4.54 6.90 22.75
C GLN A 15 -3.45 7.61 21.94
N VAL A 16 -2.56 6.84 21.29
CA VAL A 16 -1.55 7.39 20.38
C VAL A 16 -2.22 8.15 19.24
N ILE A 17 -3.21 7.55 18.58
CA ILE A 17 -3.91 8.12 17.42
C ILE A 17 -4.62 9.42 17.82
N ARG A 18 -5.35 9.44 18.94
CA ARG A 18 -5.99 10.65 19.46
C ARG A 18 -5.02 11.80 19.65
N ARG A 19 -3.81 11.52 20.13
CA ARG A 19 -2.76 12.53 20.33
C ARG A 19 -2.13 13.00 19.02
N VAL A 20 -1.71 12.06 18.16
CA VAL A 20 -0.89 12.40 16.98
C VAL A 20 -1.72 12.79 15.76
N SER A 21 -3.01 12.42 15.74
CA SER A 21 -3.90 12.61 14.61
C SER A 21 -5.38 12.71 15.04
N PRO A 22 -5.78 13.81 15.72
CA PRO A 22 -7.14 13.96 16.24
C PRO A 22 -8.24 13.82 15.17
N GLY A 23 -7.99 14.28 13.94
CA GLY A 23 -8.95 14.14 12.85
C GLY A 23 -9.14 12.68 12.41
N TYR A 24 -8.09 11.86 12.43
CA TYR A 24 -8.19 10.42 12.16
C TYR A 24 -8.99 9.72 13.25
N ALA A 25 -8.77 10.10 14.51
CA ALA A 25 -9.54 9.58 15.64
C ALA A 25 -11.04 9.86 15.49
N ARG A 26 -11.41 11.10 15.12
CA ARG A 26 -12.80 11.45 14.84
C ARG A 26 -13.38 10.67 13.66
N ALA A 27 -12.59 10.41 12.62
CA ALA A 27 -13.03 9.58 11.51
C ALA A 27 -13.32 8.13 11.95
N MET A 28 -12.48 7.55 12.81
CA MET A 28 -12.76 6.23 13.42
C MET A 28 -14.03 6.25 14.27
N GLU A 29 -14.24 7.30 15.06
CA GLU A 29 -15.46 7.47 15.87
C GLU A 29 -16.71 7.58 15.00
N GLY A 30 -16.64 8.33 13.88
CA GLY A 30 -17.73 8.43 12.92
C GLY A 30 -18.05 7.11 12.24
N VAL A 31 -17.03 6.33 11.83
CA VAL A 31 -17.25 5.00 11.26
C VAL A 31 -17.85 4.05 12.31
N ALA A 32 -17.34 4.04 13.54
CA ALA A 32 -17.88 3.22 14.63
C ALA A 32 -19.37 3.53 14.89
N LEU A 33 -19.72 4.82 14.93
CA LEU A 33 -21.11 5.27 15.09
C LEU A 33 -21.98 4.81 13.91
N GLY A 34 -21.53 5.05 12.68
CA GLY A 34 -22.29 4.72 11.47
C GLY A 34 -22.48 3.22 11.25
N SER A 35 -21.46 2.41 11.61
CA SER A 35 -21.51 0.94 11.48
C SER A 35 -22.13 0.26 12.70
N LYS A 36 -22.42 0.99 13.78
CA LYS A 36 -22.85 0.44 15.09
C LYS A 36 -21.87 -0.58 15.66
N THR A 37 -20.58 -0.39 15.40
CA THR A 37 -19.48 -1.25 15.86
C THR A 37 -18.76 -0.56 17.02
N LYS A 38 -18.14 -1.32 17.93
CA LYS A 38 -17.40 -0.70 19.03
C LYS A 38 -16.20 0.06 18.49
N LEU A 39 -15.94 1.26 19.02
CA LEU A 39 -14.77 2.06 18.62
C LEU A 39 -13.46 1.27 18.74
N LEU A 40 -13.34 0.42 19.75
CA LEU A 40 -12.12 -0.38 19.96
C LEU A 40 -11.90 -1.45 18.87
N GLU A 41 -12.98 -2.03 18.34
CA GLU A 41 -12.91 -2.96 17.20
C GLU A 41 -12.51 -2.21 15.93
N ILE A 42 -13.05 -1.00 15.70
CA ILE A 42 -12.59 -0.13 14.61
C ILE A 42 -11.13 0.26 14.80
N ALA A 43 -10.70 0.63 16.02
CA ALA A 43 -9.31 0.93 16.29
C ALA A 43 -8.40 -0.27 15.96
N ALA A 44 -8.81 -1.49 16.31
CA ALA A 44 -8.06 -2.70 15.99
C ALA A 44 -7.90 -2.90 14.47
N LEU A 45 -8.94 -2.65 13.67
CA LEU A 45 -8.84 -2.66 12.20
C LEU A 45 -7.84 -1.61 11.70
N ASN A 46 -7.85 -0.42 12.29
CA ASN A 46 -7.00 0.69 11.87
C ASN A 46 -5.53 0.53 12.29
N VAL A 47 -5.22 -0.31 13.30
CA VAL A 47 -3.84 -0.67 13.67
C VAL A 47 -3.47 -2.12 13.38
N ARG A 48 -4.27 -2.82 12.58
CA ARG A 48 -3.99 -4.23 12.21
C ARG A 48 -2.64 -4.38 11.53
N TYR A 49 -2.16 -3.35 10.82
CA TYR A 49 -0.83 -3.37 10.20
C TYR A 49 0.25 -3.52 11.28
N GLU A 50 0.20 -2.71 12.34
CA GLU A 50 1.14 -2.80 13.46
C GLU A 50 1.07 -4.17 14.15
N LEU A 51 -0.14 -4.64 14.44
CA LEU A 51 -0.35 -5.90 15.15
C LEU A 51 0.14 -7.10 14.33
N MET A 52 -0.24 -7.17 13.05
CA MET A 52 0.12 -8.28 12.16
C MET A 52 1.62 -8.27 11.82
N TYR A 53 2.16 -7.15 11.36
CA TYR A 53 3.56 -7.10 10.90
C TYR A 53 4.58 -7.28 12.02
N SER A 54 4.23 -6.85 13.24
CA SER A 54 5.05 -7.16 14.41
C SER A 54 5.03 -8.63 14.78
N GLN A 55 3.88 -9.30 14.63
CA GLN A 55 3.82 -10.76 14.79
C GLN A 55 4.66 -11.45 13.71
N PHE A 56 4.65 -10.98 12.46
CA PHE A 56 5.48 -11.56 11.39
C PHE A 56 6.97 -11.39 11.64
N ALA A 57 7.37 -10.28 12.25
CA ALA A 57 8.74 -10.06 12.69
C ALA A 57 9.13 -10.99 13.85
N LYS A 58 8.26 -11.16 14.86
CA LYS A 58 8.49 -12.08 15.99
C LYS A 58 8.54 -13.55 15.54
N ILE A 59 7.68 -13.94 14.59
CA ILE A 59 7.65 -15.29 13.99
C ILE A 59 8.78 -15.49 12.98
N GLY A 60 9.50 -14.42 12.58
CA GLY A 60 10.62 -14.39 11.63
C GLY A 60 11.88 -15.20 12.00
N LEU A 61 11.71 -16.30 12.73
CA LEU A 61 12.66 -17.37 13.04
C LEU A 61 12.03 -18.78 12.92
N LYS A 62 10.77 -18.95 12.46
CA LYS A 62 10.11 -20.26 12.24
C LYS A 62 9.25 -20.29 10.97
N HIS A 63 9.17 -21.46 10.34
CA HIS A 63 8.46 -21.80 9.10
C HIS A 63 6.93 -21.65 9.22
N LEU A 64 6.40 -20.44 9.04
CA LEU A 64 4.96 -20.22 8.89
C LEU A 64 4.72 -19.38 7.62
N PRO A 65 3.68 -19.70 6.83
CA PRO A 65 3.31 -18.91 5.66
C PRO A 65 2.82 -17.55 6.14
N LEU A 66 3.61 -16.51 5.85
CA LEU A 66 3.32 -15.17 6.32
C LEU A 66 3.32 -14.15 5.15
N PRO A 67 2.57 -13.04 5.29
CA PRO A 67 1.79 -12.46 4.20
C PRO A 67 2.53 -11.60 3.19
N GLY A 68 1.83 -11.42 2.07
CA GLY A 68 1.71 -10.11 1.41
C GLY A 68 2.50 -9.99 0.13
N GLY A 69 1.81 -10.10 -1.01
CA GLY A 69 2.32 -9.58 -2.26
C GLY A 69 1.67 -8.22 -2.51
N CYS A 70 2.45 -7.18 -2.74
CA CYS A 70 1.94 -6.04 -3.49
C CYS A 70 2.99 -5.77 -4.55
N THR A 71 2.56 -5.39 -5.73
CA THR A 71 3.48 -4.97 -6.81
C THR A 71 3.09 -3.57 -7.19
N ALA A 72 4.00 -2.62 -7.04
CA ALA A 72 3.78 -1.21 -7.38
C ALA A 72 4.82 -0.75 -8.39
N PHE A 73 4.43 0.14 -9.30
CA PHE A 73 5.33 0.81 -10.20
C PHE A 73 4.81 2.20 -10.59
N GLY A 74 5.71 3.04 -11.10
CA GLY A 74 5.35 4.36 -11.58
C GLY A 74 6.23 4.82 -12.73
N ALA A 75 5.67 5.71 -13.56
CA ALA A 75 6.38 6.36 -14.66
C ALA A 75 6.34 7.88 -14.50
N MET A 76 7.49 8.51 -14.67
CA MET A 76 7.68 9.95 -14.78
C MET A 76 7.12 10.47 -16.12
N PRO A 77 6.90 11.78 -16.27
CA PRO A 77 6.35 12.36 -17.51
C PRO A 77 7.09 11.95 -18.79
N GLN A 78 8.42 11.86 -18.76
CA GLN A 78 9.19 11.46 -19.94
C GLN A 78 9.03 9.98 -20.32
N ALA A 79 8.53 9.14 -19.40
CA ALA A 79 8.33 7.71 -19.58
C ALA A 79 6.86 7.34 -19.89
N SER A 80 5.95 8.31 -19.91
CA SER A 80 4.54 8.12 -20.26
C SER A 80 4.21 8.79 -21.61
N ASP A 81 3.14 8.32 -22.26
CA ASP A 81 2.76 8.80 -23.61
C ASP A 81 2.12 10.20 -23.60
N ASN A 82 1.41 10.51 -22.53
CA ASN A 82 0.69 11.75 -22.31
C ASN A 82 1.49 12.79 -21.49
N ARG A 83 2.73 12.48 -21.10
CA ARG A 83 3.57 13.30 -20.20
C ARG A 83 2.96 13.49 -18.80
N HIS A 84 2.16 12.54 -18.36
CA HIS A 84 1.63 12.50 -17.00
C HIS A 84 2.45 11.55 -16.11
N VAL A 85 2.42 11.75 -14.80
CA VAL A 85 2.91 10.80 -13.82
C VAL A 85 1.84 9.74 -13.66
N LEU A 86 2.21 8.49 -13.93
CA LEU A 86 1.37 7.32 -13.71
C LEU A 86 1.88 6.54 -12.50
N LEU A 87 0.98 6.11 -11.64
CA LEU A 87 1.23 5.15 -10.57
C LEU A 87 0.33 3.93 -10.76
N ALA A 88 0.83 2.74 -10.49
CA ALA A 88 0.08 1.50 -10.64
C ALA A 88 0.41 0.52 -9.53
N GLN A 89 -0.58 -0.25 -9.10
CA GLN A 89 -0.44 -1.18 -7.98
C GLN A 89 -1.42 -2.35 -8.07
N ASN A 90 -0.92 -3.57 -7.84
CA ASN A 90 -1.71 -4.69 -7.31
C ASN A 90 -1.60 -4.74 -5.78
N TRP A 91 -2.76 -4.84 -5.12
CA TRP A 91 -2.87 -5.13 -3.69
C TRP A 91 -3.30 -6.58 -3.52
N ASP A 92 -2.38 -7.43 -3.04
CA ASP A 92 -2.70 -8.83 -2.77
C ASP A 92 -3.03 -9.01 -1.29
N TRP A 93 -4.22 -9.53 -1.03
CA TRP A 93 -4.75 -9.67 0.32
C TRP A 93 -5.65 -10.90 0.43
N ILE A 94 -6.22 -11.10 1.62
CA ILE A 94 -7.18 -12.16 1.92
C ILE A 94 -8.50 -11.84 1.18
N PRO A 95 -9.00 -12.72 0.29
CA PRO A 95 -10.18 -12.49 -0.55
C PRO A 95 -11.45 -12.10 0.21
N GLN A 96 -11.61 -12.61 1.43
CA GLN A 96 -12.79 -12.43 2.28
C GLN A 96 -12.86 -11.02 2.90
N VAL A 97 -11.77 -10.24 2.81
CA VAL A 97 -11.76 -8.87 3.31
C VAL A 97 -12.33 -7.93 2.26
N GLU A 98 -13.47 -7.31 2.59
CA GLU A 98 -14.15 -6.39 1.69
C GLU A 98 -13.40 -5.04 1.57
N GLY A 99 -13.15 -4.65 0.33
CA GLY A 99 -12.57 -3.35 -0.03
C GLY A 99 -13.60 -2.42 -0.66
N LEU A 100 -13.34 -1.12 -0.55
CA LEU A 100 -14.19 -0.08 -1.15
C LEU A 100 -13.37 1.12 -1.61
N PHE A 101 -13.91 1.83 -2.60
CA PHE A 101 -13.41 3.12 -3.04
C PHE A 101 -14.19 4.25 -2.35
N LEU A 102 -13.46 5.21 -1.81
CA LEU A 102 -14.00 6.38 -1.13
C LEU A 102 -13.62 7.64 -1.90
N LYS A 103 -14.60 8.50 -2.12
CA LYS A 103 -14.39 9.90 -2.50
C LYS A 103 -14.64 10.79 -1.29
N ILE A 104 -13.58 11.30 -0.69
CA ILE A 104 -13.63 12.12 0.52
C ILE A 104 -13.54 13.59 0.09
N ARG A 105 -14.51 14.39 0.53
CA ARG A 105 -14.58 15.83 0.28
C ARG A 105 -14.59 16.58 1.61
N PRO A 106 -13.42 16.88 2.19
CA PRO A 106 -13.37 17.61 3.44
C PRO A 106 -13.75 19.08 3.23
N GLU A 107 -14.23 19.75 4.28
CA GLU A 107 -14.46 21.20 4.26
C GLU A 107 -13.17 21.99 4.02
N SER A 108 -12.04 21.47 4.52
CA SER A 108 -10.71 22.05 4.35
C SER A 108 -9.69 20.99 3.95
N GLY A 109 -8.83 21.30 3.00
CA GLY A 109 -7.80 20.38 2.49
C GLY A 109 -8.17 19.76 1.15
N PRO A 110 -7.33 18.86 0.63
CA PRO A 110 -7.53 18.29 -0.69
C PRO A 110 -8.69 17.27 -0.70
N GLN A 111 -9.39 17.16 -1.83
CA GLN A 111 -10.30 16.05 -2.06
C GLN A 111 -9.49 14.79 -2.31
N VAL A 112 -9.94 13.64 -1.79
CA VAL A 112 -9.23 12.36 -1.89
C VAL A 112 -10.09 11.33 -2.59
N LEU A 113 -9.49 10.57 -3.50
CA LEU A 113 -10.07 9.37 -4.09
C LEU A 113 -9.15 8.20 -3.77
N CYS A 114 -9.62 7.22 -3.00
CA CYS A 114 -8.77 6.15 -2.50
C CYS A 114 -9.52 4.83 -2.33
N PHE A 115 -8.78 3.73 -2.49
CA PHE A 115 -9.14 2.41 -1.99
C PHE A 115 -8.83 2.30 -0.50
N THR A 116 -9.72 1.63 0.24
CA THR A 116 -9.50 1.18 1.62
C THR A 116 -10.21 -0.16 1.84
N GLU A 117 -9.99 -0.76 3.00
CA GLU A 117 -10.76 -1.92 3.47
C GLU A 117 -11.85 -1.45 4.44
N ALA A 118 -12.98 -2.17 4.49
CA ALA A 118 -14.09 -1.82 5.36
C ALA A 118 -13.63 -1.66 6.82
N GLY A 119 -13.98 -0.52 7.43
CA GLY A 119 -13.55 -0.16 8.79
C GLY A 119 -12.19 0.53 8.91
N VAL A 120 -11.31 0.45 7.91
CA VAL A 120 -10.04 1.24 7.87
C VAL A 120 -10.32 2.63 7.31
N VAL A 121 -10.10 3.66 8.12
CA VAL A 121 -10.42 5.04 7.78
C VAL A 121 -9.25 5.74 7.07
N GLY A 122 -9.56 6.80 6.32
CA GLY A 122 -8.56 7.72 5.76
C GLY A 122 -7.89 7.31 4.45
N GLY A 123 -8.18 6.10 3.93
CA GLY A 123 -7.64 5.62 2.66
C GLY A 123 -6.27 4.97 2.77
N LYS A 124 -5.97 4.06 1.83
CA LYS A 124 -4.68 3.33 1.76
C LYS A 124 -3.94 3.63 0.46
N ILE A 125 -4.56 3.33 -0.67
CA ILE A 125 -4.03 3.52 -2.01
C ILE A 125 -4.91 4.56 -2.68
N GLY A 126 -4.34 5.63 -3.22
CA GLY A 126 -5.19 6.73 -3.68
C GLY A 126 -4.44 7.92 -4.20
N LEU A 127 -5.21 8.91 -4.61
CA LEU A 127 -4.72 10.21 -5.03
C LEU A 127 -5.58 11.34 -4.47
N ASN A 128 -5.07 12.57 -4.55
CA ASN A 128 -5.80 13.76 -4.11
C ASN A 128 -5.83 14.88 -5.17
N SER A 129 -6.64 15.91 -4.90
CA SER A 129 -6.83 17.05 -5.81
C SER A 129 -5.61 17.96 -6.00
N GLU A 130 -4.52 17.74 -5.25
CA GLU A 130 -3.24 18.45 -5.40
C GLU A 130 -2.25 17.66 -6.29
N GLY A 131 -2.75 16.59 -6.92
CA GLY A 131 -2.00 15.68 -7.77
C GLY A 131 -1.08 14.75 -6.99
N ILE A 132 -1.25 14.58 -5.67
CA ILE A 132 -0.49 13.60 -4.89
C ILE A 132 -1.08 12.21 -5.13
N GLY A 133 -0.23 11.23 -5.42
CA GLY A 133 -0.59 9.82 -5.50
C GLY A 133 0.18 8.98 -4.48
N LEU A 134 -0.43 7.88 -4.05
CA LEU A 134 0.10 6.95 -3.07
C LEU A 134 -0.20 5.50 -3.45
N ALA A 135 0.86 4.71 -3.61
CA ALA A 135 0.84 3.25 -3.58
C ALA A 135 1.68 2.75 -2.38
N ILE A 136 1.33 1.58 -1.84
CA ILE A 136 1.92 1.08 -0.58
C ILE A 136 2.30 -0.40 -0.65
N ASN A 137 3.44 -0.80 -0.12
CA ASN A 137 3.77 -2.22 0.00
C ASN A 137 4.12 -2.58 1.44
N GLY A 138 3.66 -3.77 1.85
CA GLY A 138 4.07 -4.36 3.11
C GLY A 138 5.56 -4.67 3.11
N LEU A 139 6.28 -4.24 4.15
CA LEU A 139 7.65 -4.64 4.44
C LEU A 139 7.74 -5.17 5.86
N VAL A 140 8.57 -6.18 6.09
CA VAL A 140 8.81 -6.75 7.42
C VAL A 140 10.29 -6.68 7.73
N SER A 141 10.63 -6.16 8.90
CA SER A 141 11.99 -6.18 9.43
C SER A 141 12.07 -6.89 10.78
N ASN A 142 13.25 -7.40 11.12
CA ASN A 142 13.54 -7.94 12.45
C ASN A 142 13.39 -6.91 13.57
N LYS A 143 13.26 -5.63 13.23
CA LYS A 143 13.02 -4.55 14.18
C LYS A 143 11.54 -4.21 14.28
N ASP A 144 10.59 -4.79 13.56
CA ASP A 144 9.19 -4.35 13.71
C ASP A 144 8.63 -4.75 15.08
N ASN A 145 8.04 -3.78 15.80
CA ASN A 145 7.45 -4.00 17.12
C ASN A 145 6.34 -2.98 17.41
N TRP A 146 5.12 -3.50 17.56
CA TRP A 146 3.91 -2.74 17.86
C TRP A 146 3.99 -2.06 19.23
N GLU A 147 4.76 -2.60 20.17
CA GLU A 147 4.91 -2.06 21.54
C GLU A 147 5.60 -0.70 21.57
N ARG A 148 6.21 -0.26 20.45
CA ARG A 148 6.80 1.10 20.36
C ARG A 148 5.77 2.22 20.38
N LEU A 149 4.51 1.91 20.06
CA LEU A 149 3.40 2.89 20.10
C LEU A 149 3.71 4.19 19.33
N ARG A 150 4.35 4.06 18.15
CA ARG A 150 4.59 5.18 17.22
C ARG A 150 3.39 5.39 16.31
N LYS A 151 3.41 6.46 15.51
CA LYS A 151 2.32 6.79 14.58
C LYS A 151 2.01 5.58 13.67
N PRO A 152 0.76 5.07 13.66
CA PRO A 152 0.36 3.93 12.84
C PRO A 152 0.51 4.15 11.34
N PHE A 153 0.68 3.06 10.61
CA PHE A 153 0.81 3.00 9.16
C PHE A 153 -0.39 3.65 8.46
N HIS A 154 -1.62 3.27 8.79
CA HIS A 154 -2.80 3.85 8.13
C HIS A 154 -3.01 5.34 8.44
N VAL A 155 -2.56 5.81 9.61
CA VAL A 155 -2.54 7.25 9.93
C VAL A 155 -1.55 7.97 9.01
N ARG A 156 -0.40 7.37 8.70
CA ARG A 156 0.56 7.94 7.74
C ARG A 156 -0.04 7.98 6.33
N CYS A 157 -0.71 6.92 5.88
CA CYS A 157 -1.42 6.92 4.59
C CYS A 157 -2.44 8.08 4.51
N TRP A 158 -3.24 8.27 5.56
CA TRP A 158 -4.18 9.39 5.62
C TRP A 158 -3.48 10.74 5.55
N GLU A 159 -2.41 10.96 6.32
CA GLU A 159 -1.66 12.22 6.28
C GLU A 159 -0.98 12.49 4.93
N ILE A 160 -0.54 11.44 4.23
CA ILE A 160 0.00 11.53 2.88
C ILE A 160 -1.10 11.95 1.90
N LEU A 161 -2.24 11.28 1.92
CA LEU A 161 -3.38 11.61 1.05
C LEU A 161 -3.97 13.00 1.35
N ASN A 162 -3.73 13.56 2.53
CA ASN A 162 -4.11 14.94 2.89
C ASN A 162 -2.99 15.97 2.66
N SER A 163 -1.83 15.58 2.13
CA SER A 163 -0.71 16.48 1.86
C SER A 163 -0.93 17.28 0.56
N LYS A 164 -0.42 18.51 0.51
CA LYS A 164 -0.52 19.38 -0.68
C LYS A 164 0.73 19.35 -1.58
N THR A 165 1.83 18.84 -1.05
CA THR A 165 3.11 18.83 -1.77
C THR A 165 3.85 17.52 -1.54
N LEU A 166 4.62 17.09 -2.53
CA LEU A 166 5.47 15.91 -2.42
C LEU A 166 6.47 16.02 -1.26
N ARG A 167 6.95 17.24 -0.97
CA ARG A 167 7.80 17.51 0.19
C ARG A 167 7.10 17.20 1.52
N GLN A 168 5.85 17.64 1.68
CA GLN A 168 5.04 17.30 2.85
C GLN A 168 4.87 15.78 2.95
N THR A 169 4.50 15.13 1.84
CA THR A 169 4.34 13.67 1.75
C THR A 169 5.58 12.92 2.22
N VAL A 170 6.76 13.23 1.67
CA VAL A 170 8.03 12.61 2.09
C VAL A 170 8.31 12.89 3.57
N GLY A 171 8.02 14.11 4.06
CA GLY A 171 8.11 14.44 5.48
C GLY A 171 7.18 13.61 6.37
N LYS A 172 5.98 13.25 5.90
CA LYS A 172 5.04 12.36 6.63
C LYS A 172 5.54 10.92 6.70
N ILE A 173 6.32 10.48 5.72
CA ILE A 173 6.91 9.13 5.70
C ILE A 173 8.16 9.07 6.59
N ALA A 174 9.11 9.98 6.35
CA ALA A 174 10.41 9.98 7.03
C ALA A 174 10.38 10.58 8.44
N GLY A 175 9.33 11.32 8.77
CA GLY A 175 9.17 11.97 10.07
C GLY A 175 9.02 10.96 11.21
N GLY A 176 9.99 10.99 12.12
CA GLY A 176 9.99 10.23 13.37
C GLY A 176 10.16 8.72 13.21
N GLU A 177 10.09 8.04 14.35
CA GLU A 177 10.16 6.58 14.40
C GLU A 177 8.84 5.91 13.96
N ARG A 178 8.94 4.63 13.61
CA ARG A 178 7.83 3.78 13.19
C ARG A 178 7.82 2.50 14.02
N SER A 179 6.62 1.95 14.22
CA SER A 179 6.47 0.65 14.89
C SER A 179 6.82 -0.48 13.93
N CYS A 180 6.38 -0.38 12.67
CA CYS A 180 6.56 -1.40 11.64
C CYS A 180 7.14 -0.82 10.35
N SER A 181 7.69 -1.70 9.54
CA SER A 181 8.28 -1.35 8.25
C SER A 181 7.21 -1.24 7.16
N ALA A 182 7.43 -0.41 6.15
CA ALA A 182 6.58 -0.32 4.96
C ALA A 182 7.32 0.33 3.79
N ASN A 183 6.80 0.17 2.58
CA ASN A 183 7.18 0.98 1.43
C ASN A 183 6.05 1.95 1.03
N PHE A 184 6.44 3.14 0.59
CA PHE A 184 5.55 4.16 0.06
C PHE A 184 6.07 4.65 -1.29
N LEU A 185 5.36 4.29 -2.36
CA LEU A 185 5.60 4.87 -3.68
C LEU A 185 4.67 6.07 -3.85
N VAL A 186 5.25 7.26 -3.94
CA VAL A 186 4.52 8.53 -3.95
C VAL A 186 4.92 9.39 -5.14
N GLY A 187 3.96 10.14 -5.64
CA GLY A 187 4.16 11.05 -6.75
C GLY A 187 3.42 12.36 -6.58
N GLN A 188 3.85 13.36 -7.34
CA GLN A 188 3.05 14.56 -7.54
C GLN A 188 3.12 15.04 -8.99
N GLN A 189 1.98 15.45 -9.54
CA GLN A 189 1.94 16.32 -10.71
C GLN A 189 0.75 17.26 -10.69
N ASN A 190 1.03 18.57 -10.68
CA ASN A 190 0.02 19.63 -10.80
C ASN A 190 0.21 20.51 -12.05
N LYS A 191 1.27 20.24 -12.83
CA LYS A 191 1.58 20.92 -14.09
C LYS A 191 1.94 19.87 -15.16
N LEU A 192 1.37 20.03 -16.35
CA LEU A 192 1.62 19.11 -17.47
C LEU A 192 3.12 19.00 -17.75
N GLY A 193 3.63 17.77 -17.89
CA GLY A 193 5.05 17.49 -18.14
C GLY A 193 6.00 17.70 -16.95
N SER A 194 5.55 18.26 -15.82
CA SER A 194 6.39 18.58 -14.66
C SER A 194 5.91 17.89 -13.39
N GLY A 195 6.17 16.59 -13.30
CA GLY A 195 5.87 15.76 -12.14
C GLY A 195 7.10 15.03 -11.59
N LYS A 196 6.96 14.48 -10.38
CA LYS A 196 8.02 13.74 -9.67
C LYS A 196 7.44 12.46 -9.06
N LEU A 197 8.28 11.44 -9.00
CA LEU A 197 8.05 10.18 -8.30
C LEU A 197 9.19 9.93 -7.33
N VAL A 198 8.85 9.37 -6.18
CA VAL A 198 9.80 8.98 -5.15
C VAL A 198 9.26 7.70 -4.50
N ASP A 199 10.13 6.72 -4.32
CA ASP A 199 9.83 5.53 -3.55
C ASP A 199 10.60 5.61 -2.22
N VAL A 200 9.92 5.31 -1.11
CA VAL A 200 10.49 5.46 0.24
C VAL A 200 10.27 4.20 1.04
N GLU A 201 11.35 3.43 1.19
CA GLU A 201 11.42 2.34 2.14
C GLU A 201 11.57 2.89 3.54
N SER A 202 10.72 2.40 4.44
CA SER A 202 10.57 2.94 5.79
C SER A 202 10.78 1.82 6.80
N ALA A 203 11.94 1.77 7.43
CA ALA A 203 12.25 0.88 8.57
C ALA A 203 12.00 1.61 9.91
N PRO A 204 11.88 0.93 11.07
CA PRO A 204 11.50 1.58 12.33
C PRO A 204 12.27 2.85 12.72
N GLN A 205 13.57 2.93 12.37
CA GLN A 205 14.46 4.02 12.78
C GLN A 205 15.11 4.78 11.61
N SER A 206 14.88 4.37 10.36
CA SER A 206 15.58 4.92 9.19
C SER A 206 14.75 4.78 7.92
N THR A 207 14.93 5.69 6.98
CA THR A 207 14.33 5.61 5.64
C THR A 207 15.39 5.49 4.57
N LEU A 208 15.05 4.85 3.46
CA LEU A 208 15.84 4.84 2.24
C LEU A 208 14.96 5.36 1.11
N THR A 209 15.44 6.39 0.43
CA THR A 209 14.75 6.96 -0.72
C THR A 209 15.34 6.41 -2.00
N LEU A 210 14.48 5.88 -2.86
CA LEU A 210 14.81 5.38 -4.18
C LEU A 210 14.24 6.34 -5.23
N SER A 211 15.08 6.65 -6.22
CA SER A 211 14.70 7.50 -7.35
C SER A 211 14.33 6.64 -8.55
N PRO A 212 13.42 7.10 -9.43
CA PRO A 212 13.16 6.44 -10.69
C PRO A 212 14.44 6.33 -11.53
N GLU A 213 14.66 5.15 -12.10
CA GLU A 213 15.75 4.88 -13.02
C GLU A 213 15.18 4.88 -14.44
N ASN A 214 15.73 5.74 -15.30
CA ASN A 214 15.21 6.02 -16.64
C ASN A 214 13.71 6.37 -16.64
N GLY A 215 13.30 7.16 -15.64
CA GLY A 215 11.93 7.63 -15.49
C GLY A 215 10.94 6.58 -14.95
N VAL A 216 11.39 5.38 -14.56
CA VAL A 216 10.53 4.32 -14.02
C VAL A 216 11.01 3.87 -12.65
N VAL A 217 10.07 3.59 -11.74
CA VAL A 217 10.36 3.00 -10.43
C VAL A 217 9.43 1.81 -10.20
N THR A 218 9.92 0.79 -9.51
CA THR A 218 9.17 -0.43 -9.19
C THR A 218 9.46 -0.84 -7.75
N HIS A 219 8.48 -1.45 -7.09
CA HIS A 219 8.66 -1.96 -5.75
C HIS A 219 7.75 -3.17 -5.49
N THR A 220 8.26 -4.15 -4.74
CA THR A 220 7.49 -5.29 -4.23
C THR A 220 7.48 -5.29 -2.70
N ASN A 221 7.88 -6.36 -2.02
CA ASN A 221 7.77 -6.52 -0.56
C ASN A 221 9.13 -6.82 0.09
N HIS A 222 10.21 -6.34 -0.50
CA HIS A 222 11.55 -6.45 0.07
C HIS A 222 12.23 -5.10 0.14
N PHE A 223 13.13 -4.95 1.11
CA PHE A 223 14.05 -3.81 1.14
C PHE A 223 15.10 -3.95 0.05
N SER A 224 15.37 -2.87 -0.65
CA SER A 224 16.43 -2.77 -1.66
C SER A 224 17.81 -2.80 -1.02
N ASN A 225 17.95 -2.19 0.17
CA ASN A 225 19.20 -2.25 0.92
C ASN A 225 18.95 -2.26 2.44
N PRO A 226 18.64 -3.44 3.03
CA PRO A 226 18.38 -3.56 4.46
C PRO A 226 19.59 -3.15 5.33
N GLY A 227 20.81 -3.35 4.82
CA GLY A 227 22.05 -2.95 5.50
C GLY A 227 22.15 -1.44 5.73
N LYS A 228 21.86 -0.63 4.70
CA LYS A 228 21.80 0.84 4.82
C LYS A 228 20.73 1.31 5.80
N LEU A 229 19.66 0.53 5.94
CA LEU A 229 18.58 0.80 6.88
C LEU A 229 18.87 0.30 8.31
N GLY A 230 19.95 -0.45 8.52
CA GLY A 230 20.28 -1.02 9.83
C GLY A 230 19.26 -2.05 10.29
N VAL A 231 18.65 -2.79 9.36
CA VAL A 231 17.68 -3.86 9.62
C VAL A 231 18.08 -5.14 8.90
N LYS A 232 17.45 -6.25 9.29
CA LYS A 232 17.48 -7.52 8.59
C LYS A 232 16.06 -7.87 8.15
N GLN A 233 15.93 -8.39 6.95
CA GLN A 233 14.70 -8.99 6.45
C GLN A 233 14.97 -10.45 6.14
N VAL A 234 14.16 -11.33 6.72
CA VAL A 234 14.21 -12.76 6.41
C VAL A 234 13.33 -13.02 5.20
N LEU A 235 13.95 -13.51 4.13
CA LEU A 235 13.31 -13.95 2.89
C LEU A 235 13.52 -15.46 2.74
N ASP A 236 12.77 -16.25 3.50
CA ASP A 236 12.69 -17.71 3.31
C ASP A 236 12.02 -18.07 1.98
N GLU A 237 11.93 -19.37 1.66
CA GLU A 237 11.43 -19.84 0.36
C GLU A 237 10.04 -19.31 0.02
N GLU A 238 9.16 -19.21 1.01
CA GLU A 238 7.79 -18.71 0.88
C GLU A 238 7.74 -17.19 0.65
N ARG A 239 8.73 -16.45 1.14
CA ARG A 239 8.86 -14.99 0.95
C ARG A 239 9.62 -14.62 -0.33
N ARG A 240 10.24 -15.57 -1.05
CA ARG A 240 10.99 -15.28 -2.30
C ARG A 240 10.10 -14.84 -3.47
N SER A 241 8.78 -14.98 -3.39
CA SER A 241 7.88 -14.49 -4.46
C SER A 241 8.02 -12.99 -4.71
N THR A 242 8.39 -12.21 -3.69
CA THR A 242 8.71 -10.79 -3.86
C THR A 242 9.83 -10.53 -4.87
N LEU A 243 10.86 -11.39 -4.90
CA LEU A 243 12.01 -11.25 -5.80
C LEU A 243 11.63 -11.71 -7.21
N HIS A 244 10.82 -12.76 -7.32
CA HIS A 244 10.27 -13.22 -8.60
C HIS A 244 9.43 -12.11 -9.27
N ARG A 245 8.43 -11.58 -8.56
CA ARG A 245 7.59 -10.48 -9.05
C ARG A 245 8.42 -9.23 -9.36
N TYR A 246 9.43 -8.92 -8.56
CA TYR A 246 10.31 -7.78 -8.82
C TYR A 246 11.13 -7.95 -10.10
N ARG A 247 11.68 -9.15 -10.37
CA ARG A 247 12.36 -9.42 -11.64
C ARG A 247 11.39 -9.32 -12.80
N ARG A 248 10.21 -9.94 -12.68
CA ARG A 248 9.19 -9.95 -13.72
C ARG A 248 8.68 -8.55 -14.08
N ILE A 249 8.33 -7.73 -13.09
CA ILE A 249 7.84 -6.36 -13.34
C ILE A 249 8.92 -5.49 -14.01
N ASN A 250 10.19 -5.67 -13.65
CA ASN A 250 11.28 -4.94 -14.30
C ASN A 250 11.54 -5.42 -15.74
N GLN A 251 11.38 -6.71 -16.04
CA GLN A 251 11.41 -7.22 -17.41
C GLN A 251 10.28 -6.59 -18.26
N LEU A 252 9.05 -6.59 -17.75
CA LEU A 252 7.90 -5.99 -18.44
C LEU A 252 8.06 -4.49 -18.68
N LEU A 253 8.74 -3.77 -17.79
CA LEU A 253 9.01 -2.34 -17.89
C LEU A 253 10.30 -1.99 -18.66
N THR A 254 11.07 -2.98 -19.10
CA THR A 254 12.32 -2.76 -19.86
C THR A 254 12.12 -1.96 -21.14
N PRO A 255 11.08 -2.20 -21.98
CA PRO A 255 10.83 -1.37 -23.17
C PRO A 255 10.58 0.11 -22.85
N ILE A 256 9.95 0.40 -21.71
CA ILE A 256 9.67 1.77 -21.27
C ILE A 256 10.94 2.44 -20.76
N ARG A 257 11.74 1.74 -19.95
CA ARG A 257 13.05 2.23 -19.45
C ARG A 257 14.05 2.46 -20.59
N GLY A 258 13.99 1.64 -21.63
CA GLY A 258 14.83 1.77 -22.84
C GLY A 258 14.27 2.75 -23.87
N GLU A 259 13.23 3.51 -23.53
CA GLU A 259 12.57 4.52 -24.38
C GLU A 259 12.01 4.00 -25.72
N LYS A 260 11.95 2.68 -25.91
CA LYS A 260 11.33 2.03 -27.09
C LYS A 260 9.82 2.21 -27.08
N GLU A 261 9.26 2.31 -25.88
CA GLU A 261 7.84 2.48 -25.64
C GLU A 261 7.60 3.53 -24.57
N LYS A 262 6.39 4.09 -24.55
CA LYS A 262 5.90 4.90 -23.43
C LYS A 262 4.82 4.13 -22.67
N LEU A 263 4.76 4.33 -21.35
CA LEU A 263 3.72 3.78 -20.50
C LEU A 263 2.40 4.54 -20.73
N ASN A 264 1.31 3.81 -20.79
CA ASN A 264 -0.04 4.36 -20.79
C ASN A 264 -0.97 3.46 -19.95
N MET A 265 -2.23 3.85 -19.80
CA MET A 265 -3.18 3.13 -18.95
C MET A 265 -3.36 1.67 -19.38
N THR A 266 -3.51 1.40 -20.67
CA THR A 266 -3.68 0.04 -21.21
C THR A 266 -2.46 -0.84 -20.97
N LYS A 267 -1.24 -0.30 -21.13
CA LYS A 267 -0.01 -1.04 -20.84
C LYS A 267 0.16 -1.28 -19.34
N ALA A 268 -0.13 -0.29 -18.51
CA ALA A 268 -0.10 -0.46 -17.06
C ALA A 268 -1.07 -1.57 -16.62
N GLU A 269 -2.28 -1.62 -17.20
CA GLU A 269 -3.26 -2.68 -16.97
C GLU A 269 -2.74 -4.05 -17.42
N ALA A 270 -2.17 -4.16 -18.63
CA ALA A 270 -1.60 -5.41 -19.13
C ALA A 270 -0.48 -5.94 -18.23
N ILE A 271 0.38 -5.05 -17.73
CA ILE A 271 1.46 -5.37 -16.80
C ILE A 271 0.89 -5.88 -15.47
N LEU A 272 -0.13 -5.22 -14.90
CA LEU A 272 -0.76 -5.65 -13.66
C LEU A 272 -1.51 -6.99 -13.81
N LYS A 273 -1.93 -7.36 -15.02
CA LYS A 273 -2.55 -8.66 -15.36
C LYS A 273 -1.55 -9.78 -15.61
N ASP A 274 -0.24 -9.53 -15.51
CA ASP A 274 0.74 -10.55 -15.80
C ASP A 274 0.63 -11.75 -14.84
N HIS A 275 0.50 -12.93 -15.44
CA HIS A 275 0.24 -14.20 -14.77
C HIS A 275 1.45 -15.15 -14.80
N GLU A 276 2.61 -14.68 -15.27
CA GLU A 276 3.80 -15.50 -15.34
C GLU A 276 4.30 -15.81 -13.93
N GLY A 277 4.55 -17.10 -13.65
CA GLY A 277 4.92 -17.58 -12.32
C GLY A 277 3.76 -17.79 -11.34
N LYS A 278 2.54 -18.03 -11.85
CA LYS A 278 1.38 -18.46 -11.04
C LYS A 278 1.75 -19.60 -10.07
N PRO A 279 1.23 -19.61 -8.82
CA PRO A 279 0.26 -18.66 -8.26
C PRO A 279 0.88 -17.34 -7.76
N GLU A 280 2.21 -17.26 -7.69
CA GLU A 280 2.99 -16.15 -7.11
C GLU A 280 3.37 -15.06 -8.15
N SER A 281 2.57 -14.93 -9.20
CA SER A 281 2.72 -13.97 -10.30
C SER A 281 2.42 -12.52 -9.89
N VAL A 282 2.66 -11.55 -10.79
CA VAL A 282 2.35 -10.12 -10.53
C VAL A 282 0.87 -9.93 -10.23
N CYS A 283 -0.03 -10.52 -11.02
CA CYS A 283 -1.41 -10.76 -10.65
C CYS A 283 -1.45 -12.07 -9.87
N ARG A 284 -1.50 -12.00 -8.54
CA ARG A 284 -1.38 -13.13 -7.62
C ARG A 284 -2.68 -13.94 -7.56
N HIS A 285 -2.56 -15.26 -7.46
CA HIS A 285 -3.68 -16.20 -7.37
C HIS A 285 -3.62 -16.93 -6.03
N ALA A 286 -4.79 -17.33 -5.53
CA ALA A 286 -4.88 -18.19 -4.36
C ALA A 286 -4.06 -19.48 -4.58
N ASN A 287 -3.16 -19.79 -3.65
CA ASN A 287 -2.39 -21.02 -3.68
C ASN A 287 -3.07 -22.07 -2.76
N PRO A 288 -3.67 -23.14 -3.31
CA PRO A 288 -4.42 -24.12 -2.51
C PRO A 288 -3.54 -24.91 -1.53
N ALA A 289 -2.21 -24.84 -1.66
CA ALA A 289 -1.27 -25.45 -0.71
C ALA A 289 -1.28 -24.77 0.67
N PHE A 290 -1.77 -23.53 0.78
CA PHE A 290 -1.90 -22.82 2.05
C PHE A 290 -3.30 -22.97 2.68
N PRO A 291 -3.41 -22.82 4.02
CA PRO A 291 -4.69 -22.64 4.71
C PRO A 291 -5.55 -21.53 4.08
N GLU A 292 -6.88 -21.65 4.14
CA GLU A 292 -7.79 -20.75 3.45
C GLU A 292 -7.60 -19.27 3.83
N ASP A 293 -7.37 -18.98 5.11
CA ASP A 293 -7.10 -17.67 5.67
C ASP A 293 -5.71 -17.11 5.32
N GLU A 294 -4.86 -17.94 4.71
CA GLU A 294 -3.53 -17.60 4.21
C GLU A 294 -3.46 -17.61 2.67
N ARG A 295 -4.59 -17.81 1.96
CA ARG A 295 -4.64 -17.78 0.49
C ARG A 295 -4.76 -16.37 -0.05
N TYR A 296 -3.65 -15.65 -0.06
CA TYR A 296 -3.56 -14.32 -0.67
C TYR A 296 -3.77 -14.37 -2.19
N GLN A 297 -4.48 -13.37 -2.72
CA GLN A 297 -4.60 -13.12 -4.16
C GLN A 297 -4.69 -11.63 -4.42
N THR A 298 -4.46 -11.19 -5.67
CA THR A 298 -4.74 -9.79 -6.05
C THR A 298 -6.23 -9.50 -5.89
N VAL A 299 -6.58 -8.69 -4.89
CA VAL A 299 -7.99 -8.31 -4.62
C VAL A 299 -8.37 -7.00 -5.29
N VAL A 300 -7.38 -6.15 -5.59
CA VAL A 300 -7.60 -4.92 -6.36
C VAL A 300 -6.35 -4.53 -7.14
N SER A 301 -6.56 -4.12 -8.38
CA SER A 301 -5.59 -3.43 -9.23
C SER A 301 -5.98 -1.95 -9.35
N VAL A 302 -4.99 -1.07 -9.22
CA VAL A 302 -5.15 0.38 -9.26
C VAL A 302 -4.16 0.96 -10.25
N ILE A 303 -4.61 1.89 -11.09
CA ILE A 303 -3.75 2.72 -11.94
C ILE A 303 -4.19 4.17 -11.70
N MET A 304 -3.28 5.11 -11.54
CA MET A 304 -3.60 6.49 -11.17
C MET A 304 -2.88 7.43 -12.13
N ASP A 305 -3.63 8.30 -12.78
CA ASP A 305 -3.09 9.43 -13.55
C ASP A 305 -3.12 10.66 -12.64
N LEU A 306 -1.94 11.08 -12.17
CA LEU A 306 -1.84 12.09 -11.12
C LEU A 306 -2.13 13.51 -11.61
N TYR A 307 -2.09 13.76 -12.93
CA TYR A 307 -2.36 15.07 -13.50
C TYR A 307 -3.86 15.30 -13.70
N THR A 308 -4.56 14.31 -14.24
CA THR A 308 -6.02 14.38 -14.47
C THR A 308 -6.82 14.09 -13.19
N GLY A 309 -6.17 13.52 -12.17
CA GLY A 309 -6.85 13.02 -10.97
C GLY A 309 -7.75 11.83 -11.26
N LEU A 310 -7.54 11.16 -12.41
CA LEU A 310 -8.31 9.99 -12.78
C LEU A 310 -7.82 8.76 -12.03
N PHE A 311 -8.78 8.15 -11.35
CA PHE A 311 -8.71 6.78 -10.90
C PHE A 311 -9.69 6.02 -11.81
N PRO A 312 -9.22 5.27 -12.82
CA PRO A 312 -10.11 4.37 -13.53
C PRO A 312 -10.71 3.42 -12.48
N GLY A 313 -12.03 3.42 -12.39
CA GLY A 313 -12.79 2.38 -11.69
C GLY A 313 -12.49 0.98 -12.24
N PRO A 314 -13.13 -0.07 -11.69
CA PRO A 314 -12.56 -1.39 -11.46
C PRO A 314 -12.04 -2.10 -12.72
N LEU A 315 -10.85 -1.74 -13.19
CA LEU A 315 -10.12 -2.52 -14.20
C LEU A 315 -9.29 -3.55 -13.45
N CYS A 316 -9.89 -4.74 -13.35
CA CYS A 316 -9.48 -5.88 -12.52
C CYS A 316 -9.57 -5.64 -11.00
N VAL A 317 -10.79 -5.49 -10.49
CA VAL A 317 -11.10 -6.24 -9.26
C VAL A 317 -11.32 -7.66 -9.75
N VAL A 318 -10.30 -8.53 -9.65
CA VAL A 318 -10.59 -9.97 -9.63
C VAL A 318 -11.20 -10.24 -8.26
N ILE A 319 -12.47 -9.85 -8.07
CA ILE A 319 -13.34 -10.62 -7.18
C ILE A 319 -13.45 -11.94 -7.93
N SER A 320 -12.99 -13.02 -7.31
CA SER A 320 -13.17 -14.39 -7.83
C SER A 320 -14.55 -14.55 -8.49
N PRO A 321 -14.72 -15.37 -9.56
CA PRO A 321 -15.98 -15.55 -10.29
C PRO A 321 -17.17 -16.09 -9.46
N SER A 322 -17.00 -16.27 -8.16
CA SER A 322 -17.95 -16.86 -7.25
C SER A 322 -18.41 -15.82 -6.22
N ARG A 323 -19.64 -15.33 -6.43
CA ARG A 323 -20.52 -14.55 -5.52
C ARG A 323 -20.54 -13.04 -5.77
N PHE A 324 -21.50 -12.60 -6.60
CA PHE A 324 -22.70 -11.90 -6.15
C PHE A 324 -23.87 -12.28 -7.08
N PRO A 325 -25.08 -12.58 -6.57
CA PRO A 325 -26.26 -12.73 -7.41
C PRO A 325 -26.59 -11.39 -8.07
N ARG A 326 -27.06 -11.44 -9.32
CA ARG A 326 -27.64 -10.28 -10.00
C ARG A 326 -28.79 -9.76 -9.15
N ILE A 327 -28.78 -8.46 -8.88
CA ILE A 327 -29.98 -7.74 -8.47
C ILE A 327 -30.57 -7.24 -9.78
N ASP A 328 -31.70 -7.84 -10.15
CA ASP A 328 -32.68 -7.23 -11.04
C ASP A 328 -33.31 -6.01 -10.34
#